data_AF-A0A9E5HX46-F1
#
_entry.id   AF-A0A9E5HX46-F1
#
_cell.length_a   1.000
_cell.length_b   1.000
_cell.length_c   1.000
_cell.angle_alpha   90.00
_cell.angle_beta   90.00
_cell.angle_gamma   90.00
#
_symmetry.space_group_name_H-M   'P 1'
#
loop_
_entity.id
_entity.type
_entity.pdbx_description
1 polymer ?
#
loop_
_entity_poly.entity_id
_entity_poly.type
_entity_poly.pdbx_seq_one_letter_code
_entity_poly.pdbx_strand_id
1 'polypeptide(L)'
;MAIGYEKVDLSEHTLERLRQEMEKAEPLKRFGRYKAWLHYANLKRWREQGHHFHYLSGPNSIHCTCGLVVNRGDDGSYLRNVSAVGDIPGIKLDDVQWVKGHVNLPSGRGRTVALIYDFFYAEEVQKYLWDAFCQECGEVVQKKVLLEAKEFVKEHNKTCKRK
;
A
#
# COMPACT_ATOMS: atom_id res chain seq x y z
N MET A 1 -3.91 2.70 20.89
CA MET A 1 -3.01 1.99 19.95
C MET A 1 -2.91 2.82 18.68
N ALA A 2 -1.70 3.16 18.24
CA ALA A 2 -1.49 4.04 17.07
C ALA A 2 -1.88 3.39 15.73
N ILE A 3 -1.99 2.05 15.70
CA ILE A 3 -2.31 1.26 14.51
C ILE A 3 -3.61 0.49 14.68
N GLY A 4 -4.41 0.44 13.63
CA GLY A 4 -5.64 -0.33 13.50
C GLY A 4 -5.72 -1.05 12.16
N TYR A 5 -6.79 -1.80 11.93
CA TYR A 5 -7.07 -2.41 10.63
C TYR A 5 -8.51 -2.20 10.21
N GLU A 6 -8.72 -1.91 8.94
CA GLU A 6 -10.02 -1.71 8.32
C GLU A 6 -10.22 -2.61 7.11
N LYS A 7 -11.49 -2.91 6.82
CA LYS A 7 -11.86 -3.60 5.58
C LYS A 7 -11.72 -2.64 4.41
N VAL A 8 -10.78 -2.95 3.52
CA VAL A 8 -10.47 -2.15 2.32
C VAL A 8 -11.47 -2.39 1.18
N ASP A 9 -12.09 -3.56 1.13
CA ASP A 9 -12.96 -3.94 0.02
C ASP A 9 -14.28 -3.16 0.03
N LEU A 10 -14.46 -2.34 -1.00
CA LEU A 10 -15.74 -1.71 -1.29
C LEU A 10 -16.69 -2.71 -1.95
N SER A 11 -17.97 -2.62 -1.60
CA SER A 11 -19.02 -3.34 -2.32
C SER A 11 -19.19 -2.78 -3.73
N GLU A 12 -19.66 -3.62 -4.66
CA GLU A 12 -20.02 -3.19 -6.01
C GLU A 12 -21.04 -2.06 -5.99
N HIS A 13 -22.02 -2.12 -5.07
CA HIS A 13 -22.97 -1.03 -4.83
C HIS A 13 -22.29 0.30 -4.51
N THR A 14 -21.23 0.30 -3.69
CA THR A 14 -20.50 1.53 -3.37
C THR A 14 -19.72 2.06 -4.58
N LEU A 15 -19.08 1.18 -5.36
CA LEU A 15 -18.38 1.58 -6.59
C LEU A 15 -19.34 2.17 -7.63
N GLU A 16 -20.53 1.58 -7.78
CA GLU A 16 -21.55 2.07 -8.69
C GLU A 16 -22.12 3.43 -8.23
N ARG A 17 -22.38 3.59 -6.94
CA ARG A 17 -22.76 4.90 -6.38
C ARG A 17 -21.71 5.98 -6.69
N LEU A 18 -20.42 5.69 -6.47
CA LEU A 18 -19.33 6.63 -6.76
C LEU A 18 -19.24 6.97 -8.26
N ARG A 19 -19.49 5.99 -9.13
CA ARG A 19 -19.55 6.20 -10.58
C ARG A 19 -20.69 7.13 -10.97
N GLN A 20 -21.90 6.91 -10.44
CA GLN A 20 -23.05 7.77 -10.71
C GLN A 20 -22.85 9.20 -10.21
N GLU A 21 -22.23 9.37 -9.03
CA GLU A 21 -21.87 10.69 -8.51
C GLU A 21 -20.84 11.40 -9.39
N MET A 22 -19.88 10.66 -9.97
CA MET A 22 -18.94 11.21 -10.95
C MET A 22 -19.65 11.66 -12.23
N GLU A 23 -20.54 10.82 -12.78
CA GLU A 23 -21.27 11.12 -14.02
C GLU A 23 -22.18 12.35 -13.88
N LYS A 24 -22.85 12.48 -12.73
CA LYS A 24 -23.73 13.62 -12.40
C LYS A 24 -22.99 14.89 -11.99
N ALA A 25 -21.67 14.84 -11.79
CA ALA A 25 -20.92 16.01 -11.36
C ALA A 25 -20.68 17.02 -12.48
N GLU A 26 -20.63 18.29 -12.09
CA GLU A 26 -20.18 19.42 -12.91
C GLU A 26 -18.82 19.12 -13.56
N PRO A 27 -18.55 19.60 -14.78
CA PRO A 27 -17.33 19.26 -15.54
C PRO A 27 -16.02 19.41 -14.75
N LEU A 28 -15.87 20.50 -13.98
CA LEU A 28 -14.67 20.76 -13.19
C LEU A 28 -14.48 19.77 -12.02
N LYS A 29 -15.58 19.27 -11.43
CA LYS A 29 -15.54 18.31 -10.32
C LYS A 29 -15.47 16.86 -10.79
N ARG A 30 -15.89 16.60 -12.04
CA ARG A 30 -15.93 15.27 -12.64
C ARG A 30 -14.57 14.61 -12.69
N PHE A 31 -13.52 15.35 -13.05
CA PHE A 31 -12.17 14.79 -13.14
C PHE A 31 -11.64 14.29 -11.79
N GLY A 32 -11.82 15.08 -10.71
CA GLY A 32 -11.41 14.66 -9.36
C GLY A 32 -12.18 13.41 -8.90
N ARG A 33 -13.48 13.36 -9.16
CA ARG A 33 -14.31 12.18 -8.85
C ARG A 33 -13.91 10.96 -9.67
N TYR A 34 -13.56 11.14 -10.94
CA TYR A 34 -13.02 10.08 -11.78
C TYR A 34 -11.74 9.48 -11.21
N LYS A 35 -10.80 10.32 -10.78
CA LYS A 35 -9.56 9.84 -10.14
C LYS A 35 -9.84 9.06 -8.85
N ALA A 36 -10.75 9.54 -8.01
CA ALA A 36 -11.16 8.83 -6.80
C ALA A 36 -11.83 7.49 -7.11
N TRP A 37 -12.80 7.46 -8.03
CA TRP A 37 -13.46 6.23 -8.45
C TRP A 37 -12.47 5.22 -9.05
N LEU A 38 -11.60 5.67 -9.97
CA LEU A 38 -10.59 4.82 -10.60
C LEU A 38 -9.66 4.20 -9.56
N HIS A 39 -9.29 4.97 -8.53
CA HIS A 39 -8.50 4.48 -7.43
C HIS A 39 -9.19 3.31 -6.72
N TYR A 40 -10.42 3.52 -6.25
CA TYR A 40 -11.18 2.48 -5.55
C TYR A 40 -11.48 1.25 -6.42
N ALA A 41 -11.76 1.46 -7.71
CA ALA A 41 -12.03 0.38 -8.66
C ALA A 41 -10.79 -0.52 -8.89
N ASN A 42 -9.58 0.00 -8.72
CA ASN A 42 -8.34 -0.77 -8.91
C ASN A 42 -7.77 -1.38 -7.61
N LEU A 43 -8.31 -1.05 -6.44
CA LEU A 43 -7.80 -1.56 -5.14
C LEU A 43 -7.67 -3.08 -5.10
N LYS A 44 -8.68 -3.81 -5.57
CA LYS A 44 -8.65 -5.28 -5.61
C LYS A 44 -7.47 -5.78 -6.45
N ARG A 45 -7.27 -5.22 -7.65
CA ARG A 45 -6.19 -5.60 -8.56
C ARG A 45 -4.82 -5.34 -7.93
N TRP A 46 -4.61 -4.18 -7.33
CA TRP A 46 -3.33 -3.87 -6.66
C TRP A 46 -3.07 -4.78 -5.46
N ARG A 47 -4.10 -5.14 -4.70
CA ARG A 47 -3.99 -6.11 -3.61
C ARG A 47 -3.61 -7.50 -4.10
N GLU A 48 -4.20 -7.97 -5.21
CA GLU A 48 -3.84 -9.24 -5.84
C GLU A 48 -2.38 -9.25 -6.36
N GLN A 49 -1.85 -8.08 -6.70
CA GLN A 49 -0.44 -7.90 -7.03
C GLN A 49 0.46 -7.84 -5.78
N GLY A 50 -0.10 -7.68 -4.58
CA GLY A 50 0.65 -7.60 -3.33
C GLY A 50 1.25 -6.23 -3.06
N HIS A 51 0.76 -5.18 -3.72
CA HIS A 51 1.34 -3.83 -3.64
C HIS A 51 0.82 -3.06 -2.43
N HIS A 52 1.74 -2.64 -1.57
CA HIS A 52 1.49 -1.83 -0.37
C HIS A 52 1.78 -0.35 -0.65
N PHE A 53 0.74 0.49 -0.57
CA PHE A 53 0.88 1.94 -0.74
C PHE A 53 -0.14 2.69 0.11
N HIS A 54 0.16 3.96 0.40
CA HIS A 54 -0.75 4.91 1.04
C HIS A 54 -1.93 5.24 0.13
N TYR A 55 -3.16 5.10 0.62
CA TYR A 55 -4.32 5.77 0.01
C TYR A 55 -5.04 6.72 0.97
N LEU A 56 -5.65 7.76 0.39
CA LEU A 56 -6.39 8.77 1.12
C LEU A 56 -7.72 8.19 1.59
N SER A 57 -7.90 8.09 2.90
CA SER A 57 -9.18 7.76 3.52
C SER A 57 -9.32 8.55 4.82
N GLY A 58 -10.37 9.38 4.91
CA GLY A 58 -10.71 10.15 6.11
C GLY A 58 -9.73 11.26 6.52
N PRO A 59 -10.15 12.14 7.45
CA PRO A 59 -9.25 13.07 8.12
C PRO A 59 -8.42 12.35 9.21
N ASN A 60 -7.17 12.80 9.41
CA ASN A 60 -6.30 12.42 10.53
C ASN A 60 -5.79 10.96 10.58
N SER A 61 -5.84 10.23 9.46
CA SER A 61 -5.28 8.88 9.34
C SER A 61 -4.61 8.66 7.98
N ILE A 62 -3.69 7.71 7.92
CA ILE A 62 -3.19 7.14 6.66
C ILE A 62 -3.53 5.67 6.60
N HIS A 63 -3.86 5.22 5.39
CA HIS A 63 -4.35 3.87 5.15
C HIS A 63 -3.45 3.17 4.15
N CYS A 64 -3.14 1.90 4.40
CA CYS A 64 -2.47 1.04 3.45
C CYS A 64 -3.49 0.14 2.75
N THR A 65 -3.23 -0.23 1.50
CA THR A 65 -3.98 -1.25 0.76
C THR A 65 -4.15 -2.60 1.47
N CYS A 66 -3.33 -2.90 2.47
CA CYS A 66 -3.47 -4.08 3.33
C CYS A 66 -4.51 -3.93 4.45
N GLY A 67 -5.09 -2.74 4.61
CA GLY A 67 -6.05 -2.39 5.66
C GLY A 67 -5.41 -1.74 6.88
N LEU A 68 -4.08 -1.63 6.95
CA LEU A 68 -3.41 -0.94 8.06
C LEU A 68 -3.84 0.54 8.11
N VAL A 69 -4.26 0.98 9.28
CA VAL A 69 -4.63 2.36 9.57
C VAL A 69 -3.65 2.91 10.60
N VAL A 70 -3.05 4.06 10.31
CA VAL A 70 -2.15 4.77 11.21
C VAL A 70 -2.75 6.12 11.53
N ASN A 71 -3.10 6.33 12.80
CA ASN A 71 -3.73 7.57 13.24
C ASN A 71 -2.67 8.64 13.51
N ARG A 72 -3.00 9.91 13.21
CA ARG A 72 -2.23 11.05 13.70
C ARG A 72 -2.37 11.18 15.20
N GLY A 73 -1.27 11.53 15.86
CA GLY A 73 -1.28 11.97 17.25
C GLY A 73 -1.77 13.41 17.39
N ASP A 74 -1.93 13.85 18.64
CA ASP A 74 -2.41 15.19 18.98
C ASP A 74 -1.48 16.32 18.49
N ASP A 75 -0.20 16.00 18.23
CA ASP A 75 0.81 16.90 17.67
C ASP A 75 0.75 17.03 16.14
N GLY A 76 -0.22 16.38 15.50
CA GLY A 76 -0.38 16.35 14.05
C GLY A 76 0.65 15.47 13.32
N SER A 77 1.60 14.88 14.03
CA SER A 77 2.50 13.88 13.48
C SER A 77 1.79 12.52 13.40
N TYR A 78 2.05 11.74 12.36
CA TYR A 78 1.71 10.32 12.43
C TYR A 78 2.54 9.74 13.56
N LEU A 79 1.92 9.02 14.50
CA LEU A 79 2.63 8.42 15.63
C LEU A 79 3.68 7.43 15.08
N ARG A 80 4.89 7.93 14.81
CA ARG A 80 6.06 7.19 14.28
C ARG A 80 6.60 6.18 15.29
N ASN A 81 5.96 6.04 16.45
CA ASN A 81 6.33 5.15 17.54
C ASN A 81 5.88 3.70 17.33
N VAL A 82 6.05 3.19 16.11
CA VAL A 82 5.81 1.78 15.75
C VAL A 82 7.05 1.27 15.04
N SER A 83 8.15 1.10 15.78
CA SER A 83 9.35 0.37 15.35
C SER A 83 9.73 0.68 13.90
N ALA A 84 10.23 1.89 13.64
CA ALA A 84 10.64 2.32 12.32
C ALA A 84 11.43 1.20 11.63
N VAL A 85 11.12 0.95 10.36
CA VAL A 85 12.09 0.30 9.48
C VAL A 85 13.39 1.10 9.65
N GLY A 86 14.50 0.45 9.98
CA GLY A 86 15.79 1.17 10.09
C GLY A 86 16.07 1.93 8.80
N ASP A 87 16.98 2.91 8.81
CA ASP A 87 17.35 3.61 7.59
C ASP A 87 17.80 2.59 6.52
N ILE A 88 17.00 2.44 5.45
CA ILE A 88 17.35 1.62 4.31
C ILE A 88 17.97 2.57 3.26
N PRO A 89 19.27 2.48 2.99
CA PRO A 89 19.92 3.39 2.07
C PRO A 89 19.32 3.31 0.66
N GLY A 90 19.06 4.47 0.06
CA GLY A 90 18.73 4.58 -1.37
C GLY A 90 17.27 4.30 -1.74
N ILE A 91 16.35 4.17 -0.78
CA ILE A 91 14.91 4.04 -1.06
C ILE A 91 14.10 5.21 -0.51
N LYS A 92 13.06 5.61 -1.26
CA LYS A 92 12.10 6.63 -0.84
C LYS A 92 10.75 5.97 -0.59
N LEU A 93 10.52 5.59 0.67
CA LEU A 93 9.25 5.02 1.11
C LEU A 93 8.27 6.14 1.49
N ASP A 94 6.98 5.89 1.26
CA ASP A 94 5.90 6.74 1.77
C ASP A 94 5.70 6.55 3.29
N ASP A 95 4.91 7.44 3.91
CA ASP A 95 4.68 7.41 5.36
C ASP A 95 4.09 6.09 5.87
N VAL A 96 3.29 5.35 5.07
CA VAL A 96 2.66 4.11 5.52
C VAL A 96 3.60 2.91 5.37
N GLN A 97 4.49 2.94 4.39
CA GLN A 97 5.50 1.92 4.13
C GLN A 97 6.56 1.88 5.24
N TRP A 98 6.82 3.01 5.91
CA TRP A 98 7.72 3.08 7.08
C TRP A 98 7.18 2.38 8.33
N VAL A 99 5.89 2.05 8.38
CA VAL A 99 5.25 1.49 9.58
C VAL A 99 5.36 -0.03 9.59
N LYS A 100 5.84 -0.62 10.68
CA LYS A 100 5.75 -2.07 10.89
C LYS A 100 4.33 -2.50 11.24
N GLY A 101 3.98 -3.74 10.87
CA GLY A 101 2.66 -4.30 11.15
C GLY A 101 1.77 -4.38 9.93
N HIS A 102 2.31 -4.32 8.72
CA HIS A 102 1.54 -4.74 7.55
C HIS A 102 1.10 -6.20 7.67
N VAL A 103 0.01 -6.54 6.98
CA VAL A 103 -0.46 -7.93 6.83
C VAL A 103 -0.22 -8.44 5.42
N ASN A 104 -0.18 -9.76 5.23
CA ASN A 104 0.09 -10.33 3.91
C ASN A 104 -1.04 -10.00 2.93
N LEU A 105 -0.69 -9.42 1.78
CA LEU A 105 -1.59 -9.35 0.63
C LEU A 105 -1.44 -10.60 -0.26
N PRO A 106 -2.51 -11.07 -0.92
CA PRO A 106 -3.86 -10.50 -0.93
C PRO A 106 -4.76 -10.91 0.25
N SER A 107 -4.34 -11.91 1.05
CA SER A 107 -5.21 -12.55 2.04
C SER A 107 -5.66 -11.63 3.18
N GLY A 108 -4.91 -10.56 3.45
CA GLY A 108 -5.09 -9.70 4.62
C GLY A 108 -4.77 -10.40 5.94
N ARG A 109 -4.13 -11.58 5.91
CA ARG A 109 -3.93 -12.45 7.08
C ARG A 109 -2.47 -12.56 7.47
N GLY A 110 -2.22 -12.63 8.77
CA GLY A 110 -0.87 -12.77 9.33
C GLY A 110 -0.03 -11.52 9.12
N ARG A 111 1.05 -11.38 9.89
CA ARG A 111 1.99 -10.29 9.72
C ARG A 111 2.87 -10.55 8.49
N THR A 112 3.25 -9.47 7.81
CA THR A 112 4.30 -9.47 6.80
C THR A 112 5.47 -8.62 7.30
N VAL A 113 6.69 -9.03 6.94
CA VAL A 113 7.91 -8.28 7.20
C VAL A 113 8.54 -7.75 5.92
N ALA A 114 8.12 -8.24 4.76
CA ALA A 114 8.56 -7.71 3.47
C ALA A 114 7.37 -7.21 2.64
N LEU A 115 7.59 -6.17 1.85
CA LEU A 115 6.54 -5.46 1.13
C LEU A 115 6.99 -5.18 -0.31
N ILE A 116 6.09 -5.36 -1.27
CA ILE A 116 6.19 -4.71 -2.57
C ILE A 116 5.64 -3.29 -2.38
N TYR A 117 6.45 -2.28 -2.72
CA TYR A 117 6.15 -0.88 -2.37
C TYR A 117 6.04 0.04 -3.58
N ASP A 118 6.61 -0.33 -4.72
CA ASP A 118 6.51 0.44 -5.96
C ASP A 118 6.37 -0.46 -7.19
N PHE A 119 5.83 0.11 -8.27
CA PHE A 119 5.85 -0.47 -9.60
C PHE A 119 5.84 0.61 -10.66
N PHE A 120 6.54 0.35 -11.76
CA PHE A 120 6.62 1.26 -12.89
C PHE A 120 6.76 0.50 -14.20
N TYR A 121 6.36 1.14 -15.29
CA TYR A 121 6.57 0.61 -16.62
C TYR A 121 7.98 0.98 -17.09
N ALA A 122 8.82 -0.03 -17.36
CA ALA A 122 10.15 0.14 -17.94
C ALA A 122 10.06 0.00 -19.46
N GLU A 123 10.27 1.10 -20.17
CA GLU A 123 10.15 1.16 -21.63
C GLU A 123 11.20 0.29 -22.33
N GLU A 124 12.41 0.19 -21.77
CA GLU A 124 13.54 -0.53 -22.36
C GLU A 124 13.26 -2.03 -22.51
N VAL A 125 12.47 -2.58 -21.59
CA VAL A 125 12.10 -4.00 -21.56
C VAL A 125 10.61 -4.22 -21.81
N GLN A 126 9.86 -3.15 -22.10
CA GLN A 126 8.41 -3.12 -22.34
C GLN A 126 7.59 -3.90 -21.31
N LYS A 127 7.97 -3.78 -20.03
CA LYS A 127 7.37 -4.53 -18.93
C LYS A 127 7.17 -3.65 -17.72
N TYR A 128 6.14 -3.95 -16.94
CA TYR A 128 6.09 -3.46 -15.58
C TYR A 128 7.17 -4.16 -14.74
N LEU A 129 7.81 -3.40 -13.87
CA LEU A 129 8.77 -3.87 -12.88
C LEU A 129 8.33 -3.42 -11.50
N TRP A 130 8.79 -4.13 -10.48
CA TRP A 130 8.39 -3.99 -9.09
C TRP A 130 9.61 -3.89 -8.19
N ASP A 131 9.46 -3.07 -7.17
CA ASP A 131 10.43 -2.92 -6.09
C ASP A 131 9.84 -3.45 -4.79
N ALA A 132 10.65 -4.15 -4.02
CA ALA A 132 10.28 -4.74 -2.75
C ALA A 132 11.40 -4.59 -1.72
N PHE A 133 11.06 -4.56 -0.44
CA PHE A 133 12.04 -4.50 0.64
C PHE A 133 11.59 -5.31 1.86
N CYS A 134 12.56 -5.68 2.69
CA CYS A 134 12.32 -6.31 3.99
C CYS A 134 12.48 -5.29 5.13
N GLN A 135 11.42 -5.12 5.92
CA GLN A 135 11.35 -4.26 7.09
C GLN A 135 12.24 -4.71 8.25
N GLU A 136 12.76 -5.95 8.24
CA GLU A 136 13.58 -6.51 9.33
C GLU A 136 15.08 -6.53 9.02
N CYS A 137 15.48 -6.94 7.82
CA CYS A 137 16.90 -6.97 7.43
C CYS A 137 17.33 -5.77 6.57
N GLY A 138 16.40 -4.97 6.06
CA GLY A 138 16.68 -3.84 5.18
C GLY A 138 17.07 -4.21 3.75
N GLU A 139 17.01 -5.50 3.39
CA GLU A 139 17.29 -5.93 2.02
C GLU A 139 16.25 -5.37 1.05
N VAL A 140 16.70 -4.98 -0.14
CA VAL A 140 15.88 -4.37 -1.18
C VAL A 140 16.14 -5.09 -2.50
N VAL A 141 15.06 -5.38 -3.22
CA VAL A 141 15.11 -5.76 -4.63
C VAL A 141 14.42 -4.68 -5.46
N GLN A 142 15.07 -4.27 -6.54
CA GLN A 142 14.55 -3.27 -7.46
C GLN A 142 14.49 -3.82 -8.88
N LYS A 143 13.58 -3.26 -9.69
CA LYS A 143 13.48 -3.56 -11.13
C LYS A 143 13.24 -5.06 -11.41
N LYS A 144 12.45 -5.73 -10.55
CA LYS A 144 12.14 -7.16 -10.69
C LYS A 144 10.80 -7.38 -11.37
N VAL A 145 10.62 -8.53 -12.01
CA VAL A 145 9.26 -8.91 -12.46
C VAL A 145 8.41 -9.31 -11.25
N LEU A 146 7.08 -9.25 -11.39
CA LEU A 146 6.16 -9.44 -10.27
C LEU A 146 6.36 -10.77 -9.53
N LEU A 147 6.66 -11.85 -10.27
CA LEU A 147 6.87 -13.17 -9.68
C LEU A 147 8.10 -13.18 -8.74
N GLU A 148 9.20 -12.58 -9.18
CA GLU A 148 10.44 -12.47 -8.39
C GLU A 148 10.23 -11.58 -7.16
N ALA A 149 9.53 -10.45 -7.31
CA ALA A 149 9.21 -9.58 -6.17
C ALA A 149 8.31 -10.30 -5.14
N LYS A 150 7.35 -11.11 -5.60
CA LYS A 150 6.51 -11.95 -4.73
C LYS A 150 7.31 -13.06 -4.05
N GLU A 151 8.26 -13.68 -4.75
CA GLU A 151 9.14 -14.69 -4.18
C GLU A 151 10.03 -14.11 -3.09
N PHE A 152 10.63 -12.94 -3.35
CA PHE A 152 11.36 -12.17 -2.34
C PHE A 152 10.51 -11.94 -1.08
N VAL A 153 9.30 -11.38 -1.23
CA VAL A 153 8.42 -11.13 -0.08
C VAL A 153 8.08 -12.43 0.67
N LYS A 154 7.75 -13.49 -0.07
CA LYS A 154 7.42 -14.80 0.51
C LYS A 154 8.57 -15.38 1.31
N GLU A 155 9.79 -15.34 0.78
CA GLU A 155 10.96 -15.92 1.44
C GLU A 155 11.33 -15.13 2.69
N HIS A 156 11.34 -13.80 2.61
CA HIS A 156 11.60 -12.96 3.79
C HIS A 156 10.52 -13.14 4.86
N ASN A 157 9.24 -13.25 4.49
CA ASN A 157 8.17 -13.56 5.44
C ASN A 157 8.31 -14.91 6.15
N LYS A 158 9.03 -15.85 5.53
CA LYS A 158 9.29 -17.17 6.10
C LYS A 158 10.54 -17.18 6.99
N THR A 159 11.59 -16.47 6.60
CA THR A 159 12.93 -16.65 7.18
C THR A 159 13.42 -15.46 8.01
N CYS A 160 13.04 -14.24 7.66
CA CYS A 160 13.42 -13.06 8.41
C CYS A 160 12.62 -12.98 9.71
N LYS A 161 13.31 -13.17 10.82
CA LYS A 161 12.74 -13.02 12.16
C LYS A 161 12.89 -11.57 12.61
N ARG A 162 11.94 -11.11 13.42
CA ARG A 162 12.09 -9.89 14.23
C ARG A 162 13.41 -9.99 15.00
N LYS A 163 14.30 -9.02 14.79
CA LYS A 163 15.34 -8.74 15.76
C LYS A 163 14.73 -8.03 16.96
#